data_AF-A0A259C704-F1
#
_entry.id   AF-A0A259C704-F1
#
_cell.length_a   1.000
_cell.length_b   1.000
_cell.length_c   1.000
_cell.angle_alpha   90.00
_cell.angle_beta   90.00
_cell.angle_gamma   90.00
#
_symmetry.space_group_name_H-M   'P 1'
#
loop_
_entity.id
_entity.type
_entity.pdbx_description
1 polymer ?
#
loop_
_entity_poly.entity_id
_entity_poly.type
_entity_poly.pdbx_seq_one_letter_code
_entity_poly.pdbx_strand_id
1 'polypeptide(L)'
;DIHRFSIINRAQMAPMHDRNIILLNDLYSEEDTRFRDRQRRSDTYLNFLCFEPWLRPLMRGFLLDKVAHGELAPATLVGMQSRLRAFGQFLHGEGITEPGQVNELTMERYLARGNARNTAGKNWYTDIVQLLRAAPVLLPGQWPRIALDKRAARRIRYKQAPDDPRNRLYASREGANRAAPPEALTAMVAKLDELPAPIPAIFMIGITTGARAEDLHALLFDCLRPDPHDKRFMLFTFWQNKVSRWNTKPLLLTDPAHQAMIELIEAQRDRVRQRHGRTTKYLFPVFYGKRESFLGQNWTMQELKMLCLRHGIVDGEGKPFDFSWHPLRHHRGTQMAAEGHDILSIMFELGHASPDMASMYVNKRLELKKNALLRKGGGQFFTIEGKVDEAVGDLLLRKETMVATRVCGGACTLPGQLGEWCEHAHACLTCRFFRADGDDLEHFRCERAGLYVAIEGLEQEARNYEEGGQTRMADITHKRLQRNKDAAHNTDTIIRSIEERGLYKGEKQRYRPAAAREEALP
;
A
#
# COMPACT_ATOMS: atom_id res chain seq x y z
N ASP A 1 -16.67 -19.68 35.90
CA ASP A 1 -16.58 -18.19 35.89
C ASP A 1 -16.29 -17.55 37.25
N ILE A 2 -16.93 -17.97 38.35
CA ILE A 2 -16.69 -17.41 39.70
C ILE A 2 -15.20 -17.45 40.10
N HIS A 3 -14.53 -18.61 39.95
CA HIS A 3 -13.09 -18.71 40.26
C HIS A 3 -12.21 -17.81 39.38
N ARG A 4 -12.56 -17.64 38.09
CA ARG A 4 -11.84 -16.75 37.17
C ARG A 4 -11.96 -15.29 37.62
N PHE A 5 -13.15 -14.87 38.02
CA PHE A 5 -13.41 -13.52 38.53
C PHE A 5 -12.66 -13.25 39.84
N SER A 6 -12.67 -14.20 40.78
CA SER A 6 -11.92 -14.09 42.04
C SER A 6 -10.41 -13.97 41.84
N ILE A 7 -9.83 -14.74 40.90
CA ILE A 7 -8.39 -14.67 40.58
C ILE A 7 -8.05 -13.33 39.93
N ILE A 8 -8.89 -12.83 39.01
CA ILE A 8 -8.70 -11.51 38.38
C ILE A 8 -8.75 -10.41 39.43
N ASN A 9 -9.78 -10.38 40.30
CA ASN A 9 -9.91 -9.35 41.34
C ASN A 9 -8.74 -9.37 42.32
N ARG A 10 -8.27 -10.54 42.72
CA ARG A 10 -7.08 -10.66 43.59
C ARG A 10 -5.82 -10.13 42.91
N ALA A 11 -5.64 -10.40 41.62
CA ALA A 11 -4.51 -9.86 40.86
C ALA A 11 -4.59 -8.32 40.73
N GLN A 12 -5.79 -7.75 40.63
CA GLN A 12 -5.98 -6.29 40.54
C GLN A 12 -5.57 -5.54 41.82
N MET A 13 -5.50 -6.21 42.97
CA MET A 13 -5.05 -5.60 44.23
C MET A 13 -3.52 -5.39 44.32
N ALA A 14 -2.73 -6.03 43.45
CA ALA A 14 -1.28 -5.86 43.40
C ALA A 14 -0.86 -4.72 42.47
N PRO A 15 0.34 -4.13 42.63
CA PRO A 15 0.92 -3.20 41.66
C PRO A 15 1.02 -3.83 40.27
N MET A 16 0.78 -3.05 39.21
CA MET A 16 0.71 -3.56 37.82
C MET A 16 1.94 -4.40 37.40
N HIS A 17 3.13 -4.03 37.86
CA HIS A 17 4.38 -4.72 37.57
C HIS A 17 4.55 -6.08 38.27
N ASP A 18 3.69 -6.41 39.24
CA ASP A 18 3.67 -7.68 39.96
C ASP A 18 2.50 -8.58 39.56
N ARG A 19 1.55 -8.03 38.78
CA ARG A 19 0.35 -8.77 38.36
C ARG A 19 0.71 -9.89 37.39
N ASN A 20 0.19 -11.07 37.66
CA ASN A 20 0.22 -12.19 36.69
C ASN A 20 -0.98 -12.16 35.73
N ILE A 21 -2.00 -11.36 36.03
CA ILE A 21 -3.14 -11.12 35.16
C ILE A 21 -3.37 -9.62 35.06
N ILE A 22 -3.34 -9.08 33.84
CA ILE A 22 -3.50 -7.64 33.57
C ILE A 22 -4.61 -7.47 32.55
N LEU A 23 -5.63 -6.66 32.86
CA LEU A 23 -6.70 -6.38 31.90
C LEU A 23 -6.16 -5.44 30.82
N LEU A 24 -6.59 -5.63 29.57
CA LEU A 24 -6.19 -4.71 28.49
C LEU A 24 -6.68 -3.28 28.76
N ASN A 25 -7.80 -3.11 29.48
CA ASN A 25 -8.30 -1.81 29.89
C ASN A 25 -7.39 -1.10 30.92
N ASP A 26 -6.52 -1.83 31.61
CA ASP A 26 -5.52 -1.24 32.52
C ASP A 26 -4.32 -0.66 31.73
N LEU A 27 -4.14 -1.14 30.49
CA LEU A 27 -2.99 -0.84 29.63
C LEU A 27 -3.28 0.18 28.53
N TYR A 28 -4.54 0.29 28.12
CA TYR A 28 -4.96 1.12 27.00
C TYR A 28 -6.14 2.00 27.40
N SER A 29 -6.02 3.27 27.10
CA SER A 29 -7.07 4.27 27.27
C SER A 29 -8.15 4.17 26.19
N GLU A 30 -9.22 4.97 26.37
CA GLU A 30 -10.20 5.18 25.30
C GLU A 30 -9.56 5.82 24.07
N GLU A 31 -8.54 6.67 24.22
CA GLU A 31 -7.88 7.33 23.09
C GLU A 31 -7.07 6.32 22.26
N ASP A 32 -6.42 5.37 22.91
CA ASP A 32 -5.68 4.27 22.27
C ASP A 32 -6.57 3.32 21.45
N THR A 33 -7.88 3.33 21.75
CA THR A 33 -8.87 2.42 21.16
C THR A 33 -10.04 3.16 20.49
N ARG A 34 -9.98 4.49 20.36
CA ARG A 34 -11.11 5.41 20.04
C ARG A 34 -11.88 5.08 18.77
N PHE A 35 -11.21 4.49 17.79
CA PHE A 35 -11.77 4.08 16.49
C PHE A 35 -11.71 2.56 16.27
N ARG A 36 -11.44 1.84 17.36
CA ARG A 36 -11.32 0.38 17.46
C ARG A 36 -12.27 -0.12 18.54
N ASP A 37 -13.54 0.33 18.52
CA ASP A 37 -14.57 -0.04 19.49
C ASP A 37 -14.70 -1.57 19.67
N ARG A 38 -14.31 -2.37 18.66
CA ARG A 38 -14.22 -3.84 18.74
C ARG A 38 -13.11 -4.37 19.66
N GLN A 39 -11.99 -3.65 19.81
CA GLN A 39 -10.84 -4.02 20.63
C GLN A 39 -11.11 -3.77 22.11
N ARG A 40 -12.05 -2.87 22.44
CA ARG A 40 -12.46 -2.59 23.82
C ARG A 40 -13.47 -3.62 24.33
N ARG A 41 -13.05 -4.89 24.44
CA ARG A 41 -13.79 -5.93 25.18
C ARG A 41 -13.25 -5.97 26.61
N SER A 42 -14.12 -5.70 27.58
CA SER A 42 -13.83 -5.65 29.02
C SER A 42 -13.12 -6.89 29.58
N ASP A 43 -13.25 -8.01 28.89
CA ASP A 43 -12.87 -9.32 29.43
C ASP A 43 -11.53 -9.83 28.88
N THR A 44 -10.81 -9.04 28.08
CA THR A 44 -9.53 -9.44 27.49
C THR A 44 -8.38 -9.11 28.44
N TYR A 45 -7.49 -10.07 28.68
CA TYR A 45 -6.40 -9.94 29.65
C TYR A 45 -5.13 -10.63 29.17
N LEU A 46 -3.99 -10.11 29.63
CA LEU A 46 -2.72 -10.83 29.59
C LEU A 46 -2.69 -11.85 30.73
N ASN A 47 -2.41 -13.10 30.39
CA ASN A 47 -2.17 -14.16 31.37
C ASN A 47 -0.69 -14.56 31.41
N PHE A 48 0.05 -14.15 32.44
CA PHE A 48 1.44 -14.55 32.63
C PHE A 48 1.59 -15.89 33.37
N LEU A 49 0.51 -16.46 33.92
CA LEU A 49 0.54 -17.80 34.52
C LEU A 49 0.78 -18.90 33.49
N CYS A 50 0.67 -18.59 32.19
CA CYS A 50 1.05 -19.52 31.13
C CYS A 50 2.57 -19.66 30.93
N PHE A 51 3.39 -18.94 31.70
CA PHE A 51 4.84 -19.04 31.68
C PHE A 51 5.36 -19.67 32.97
N GLU A 52 6.50 -20.35 32.87
CA GLU A 52 7.27 -20.81 34.02
C GLU A 52 7.66 -19.64 34.94
N PRO A 53 7.72 -19.84 36.27
CA PRO A 53 7.97 -18.76 37.22
C PRO A 53 9.18 -17.87 36.88
N TRP A 54 10.28 -18.47 36.43
CA TRP A 54 11.51 -17.76 36.08
C TRP A 54 11.42 -16.90 34.80
N LEU A 55 10.46 -17.21 33.90
CA LEU A 55 10.22 -16.44 32.67
C LEU A 55 9.26 -15.26 32.89
N ARG A 56 8.38 -15.33 33.90
CA ARG A 56 7.31 -14.34 34.11
C ARG A 56 7.82 -12.91 34.22
N PRO A 57 8.88 -12.60 35.00
CA PRO A 57 9.38 -11.23 35.12
C PRO A 57 9.84 -10.66 33.77
N LEU A 58 10.58 -11.45 32.99
CA LEU A 58 11.06 -11.02 31.66
C LEU A 58 9.89 -10.79 30.70
N MET A 59 8.99 -11.77 30.57
CA MET A 59 7.87 -11.70 29.63
C MET A 59 6.94 -10.52 29.96
N ARG A 60 6.71 -10.28 31.26
CA ARG A 60 5.89 -9.17 31.73
C ARG A 60 6.58 -7.82 31.52
N GLY A 61 7.82 -7.69 31.98
CA GLY A 61 8.59 -6.45 31.81
C GLY A 61 8.69 -6.04 30.34
N PHE A 62 8.98 -6.99 29.46
CA PHE A 62 9.11 -6.73 28.02
C PHE A 62 7.79 -6.30 27.35
N LEU A 63 6.67 -6.94 27.69
CA LEU A 63 5.37 -6.54 27.13
C LEU A 63 4.92 -5.18 27.68
N LEU A 64 5.08 -4.94 28.98
CA LEU A 64 4.71 -3.67 29.61
C LEU A 64 5.57 -2.51 29.10
N ASP A 65 6.88 -2.71 28.94
CA ASP A 65 7.81 -1.73 28.39
C ASP A 65 7.38 -1.29 26.98
N LYS A 66 7.05 -2.25 26.11
CA LYS A 66 6.56 -1.94 24.76
C LYS A 66 5.22 -1.21 24.72
N VAL A 67 4.32 -1.52 25.65
CA VAL A 67 3.04 -0.82 25.78
C VAL A 67 3.27 0.61 26.27
N ALA A 68 4.13 0.81 27.28
CA ALA A 68 4.45 2.13 27.82
C ALA A 68 5.06 3.08 26.76
N HIS A 69 5.79 2.53 25.78
CA HIS A 69 6.36 3.29 24.66
C HIS A 69 5.44 3.36 23.42
N GLY A 70 4.18 2.90 23.52
CA GLY A 70 3.22 2.97 22.42
C GLY A 70 3.53 2.06 21.22
N GLU A 71 4.41 1.07 21.38
CA GLU A 71 4.85 0.23 20.26
C GLU A 71 3.82 -0.86 19.88
N LEU A 72 2.97 -1.26 20.83
CA LEU A 72 2.03 -2.34 20.66
C LEU A 72 0.60 -1.85 20.80
N ALA A 73 -0.20 -2.09 19.77
CA ALA A 73 -1.65 -2.01 19.87
C ALA A 73 -2.25 -3.25 20.57
N PRO A 74 -3.47 -3.17 21.14
CA PRO A 74 -4.06 -4.26 21.94
C PRO A 74 -4.06 -5.64 21.25
N ALA A 75 -4.46 -5.69 19.97
CA ALA A 75 -4.47 -6.95 19.21
C ALA A 75 -3.05 -7.49 18.93
N THR A 76 -2.09 -6.60 18.66
CA THR A 76 -0.69 -6.95 18.42
C THR A 76 -0.06 -7.53 19.69
N LEU A 77 -0.38 -6.95 20.85
CA LEU A 77 0.05 -7.41 22.16
C LEU A 77 -0.37 -8.86 22.43
N VAL A 78 -1.64 -9.20 22.20
CA VAL A 78 -2.14 -10.58 22.35
C VAL A 78 -1.42 -11.55 21.41
N GLY A 79 -1.22 -11.15 20.15
CA GLY A 79 -0.45 -11.95 19.19
C GLY A 79 0.99 -12.16 19.62
N MET A 80 1.63 -11.14 20.18
CA MET A 80 3.00 -11.19 20.69
C MET A 80 3.10 -12.10 21.92
N GLN A 81 2.17 -12.00 22.87
CA GLN A 81 2.08 -12.91 24.00
C GLN A 81 1.96 -14.38 23.55
N SER A 82 1.18 -14.66 22.50
CA SER A 82 1.08 -16.01 21.94
C SER A 82 2.43 -16.53 21.40
N ARG A 83 3.23 -15.66 20.78
CA ARG A 83 4.57 -16.02 20.27
C ARG A 83 5.57 -16.20 21.41
N LEU A 84 5.53 -15.35 22.41
CA LEU A 84 6.31 -15.51 23.65
C LEU A 84 5.97 -16.83 24.35
N ARG A 85 4.69 -17.22 24.40
CA ARG A 85 4.25 -18.51 24.95
C ARG A 85 4.84 -19.69 24.19
N ALA A 86 4.83 -19.63 22.85
CA ALA A 86 5.43 -20.67 22.02
C ALA A 86 6.94 -20.80 22.25
N PHE A 87 7.64 -19.69 22.54
CA PHE A 87 9.03 -19.70 22.93
C PHE A 87 9.25 -20.24 24.36
N GLY A 88 8.40 -19.90 25.34
CA GLY A 88 8.45 -20.53 26.67
C GLY A 88 8.29 -22.04 26.61
N GLN A 89 7.34 -22.53 25.79
CA GLN A 89 7.16 -23.97 25.53
C GLN A 89 8.34 -24.60 24.78
N PHE A 90 9.05 -23.83 23.95
CA PHE A 90 10.30 -24.27 23.35
C PHE A 90 11.36 -24.51 24.43
N LEU A 91 11.62 -23.52 25.28
CA LEU A 91 12.63 -23.59 26.33
C LEU A 91 12.35 -24.77 27.28
N HIS A 92 11.10 -24.94 27.70
CA HIS A 92 10.70 -26.09 28.52
C HIS A 92 10.99 -27.43 27.84
N GLY A 93 10.64 -27.57 26.55
CA GLY A 93 10.91 -28.80 25.79
C GLY A 93 12.40 -29.08 25.56
N GLU A 94 13.25 -28.08 25.71
CA GLU A 94 14.71 -28.19 25.59
C GLU A 94 15.39 -28.44 26.94
N GLY A 95 14.60 -28.56 28.02
CA GLY A 95 15.09 -28.72 29.39
C GLY A 95 15.69 -27.46 29.99
N ILE A 96 15.42 -26.29 29.41
CA ILE A 96 15.95 -25.01 29.90
C ILE A 96 15.06 -24.49 31.03
N THR A 97 15.62 -24.40 32.23
CA THR A 97 14.89 -24.04 33.46
C THR A 97 15.36 -22.74 34.09
N GLU A 98 16.43 -22.13 33.59
CA GLU A 98 16.96 -20.88 34.13
C GLU A 98 17.58 -19.99 33.04
N PRO A 99 17.66 -18.66 33.27
CA PRO A 99 18.18 -17.72 32.28
C PRO A 99 19.61 -18.02 31.79
N GLY A 100 20.49 -18.48 32.67
CA GLY A 100 21.91 -18.72 32.35
C GLY A 100 22.15 -19.81 31.31
N GLN A 101 21.15 -20.67 31.06
CA GLN A 101 21.22 -21.72 30.05
C GLN A 101 20.85 -21.22 28.64
N VAL A 102 20.30 -20.01 28.52
CA VAL A 102 19.92 -19.42 27.22
C VAL A 102 21.15 -18.80 26.56
N ASN A 103 21.51 -19.30 25.39
CA ASN A 103 22.67 -18.84 24.62
C ASN A 103 22.36 -18.74 23.11
N GLU A 104 23.37 -18.44 22.29
CA GLU A 104 23.26 -18.32 20.84
C GLU A 104 22.75 -19.62 20.20
N LEU A 105 23.19 -20.78 20.70
CA LEU A 105 22.77 -22.09 20.20
C LEU A 105 21.28 -22.34 20.48
N THR A 106 20.75 -21.87 21.62
CA THR A 106 19.31 -21.89 21.91
C THR A 106 18.52 -21.18 20.81
N MET A 107 19.01 -20.04 20.31
CA MET A 107 18.35 -19.28 19.25
C MET A 107 18.48 -19.92 17.87
N GLU A 108 19.62 -20.54 17.57
CA GLU A 108 19.81 -21.35 16.37
C GLU A 108 18.84 -22.54 16.33
N ARG A 109 18.70 -23.26 17.46
CA ARG A 109 17.74 -24.36 17.61
C ARG A 109 16.29 -23.89 17.49
N TYR A 110 15.96 -22.73 18.07
CA TYR A 110 14.63 -22.15 17.94
C TYR A 110 14.30 -21.81 16.48
N LEU A 111 15.25 -21.22 15.74
CA LEU A 111 15.08 -20.93 14.33
C LEU A 111 14.88 -22.22 13.51
N ALA A 112 15.72 -23.23 13.74
CA ALA A 112 15.62 -24.53 13.07
C ALA A 112 14.25 -25.19 13.31
N ARG A 113 13.76 -25.17 14.56
CA ARG A 113 12.43 -25.68 14.93
C ARG A 113 11.31 -24.94 14.21
N GLY A 114 11.34 -23.61 14.19
CA GLY A 114 10.30 -22.82 13.53
C GLY A 114 10.27 -23.04 12.02
N ASN A 115 11.44 -23.21 11.40
CA ASN A 115 11.60 -23.60 10.00
C ASN A 115 11.13 -25.03 9.71
N ALA A 116 11.37 -25.99 10.62
CA ALA A 116 10.88 -27.36 10.47
C ALA A 116 9.35 -27.44 10.58
N ARG A 117 8.74 -26.55 11.37
CA ARG A 117 7.29 -26.44 11.54
C ARG A 117 6.60 -25.58 10.48
N ASN A 118 7.34 -25.03 9.51
CA ASN A 118 6.82 -24.10 8.51
C ASN A 118 6.00 -22.94 9.13
N THR A 119 6.50 -22.39 10.24
CA THR A 119 5.82 -21.31 10.97
C THR A 119 5.66 -20.08 10.07
N ALA A 120 4.44 -19.56 9.96
CA ALA A 120 4.14 -18.46 9.06
C ALA A 120 4.71 -17.12 9.54
N GLY A 121 5.27 -16.36 8.59
CA GLY A 121 5.82 -15.01 8.82
C GLY A 121 7.16 -15.01 9.55
N LYS A 122 7.63 -13.81 9.91
CA LYS A 122 8.92 -13.62 10.60
C LYS A 122 8.80 -13.34 12.10
N ASN A 123 7.62 -12.91 12.56
CA ASN A 123 7.42 -12.37 13.91
C ASN A 123 7.64 -13.42 15.02
N TRP A 124 7.44 -14.72 14.72
CA TRP A 124 7.72 -15.79 15.69
C TRP A 124 9.19 -15.85 16.11
N TYR A 125 10.11 -15.37 15.26
CA TYR A 125 11.54 -15.29 15.54
C TYR A 125 11.96 -13.87 15.92
N THR A 126 11.54 -12.86 15.16
CA THR A 126 12.02 -11.47 15.38
C THR A 126 11.57 -10.90 16.72
N ASP A 127 10.40 -11.29 17.23
CA ASP A 127 9.91 -10.83 18.54
C ASP A 127 10.74 -11.43 19.67
N ILE A 128 11.23 -12.67 19.50
CA ILE A 128 12.12 -13.34 20.47
C ILE A 128 13.52 -12.74 20.43
N VAL A 129 14.01 -12.37 19.24
CA VAL A 129 15.26 -11.62 19.13
C VAL A 129 15.17 -10.27 19.85
N GLN A 130 14.03 -9.58 19.76
CA GLN A 130 13.80 -8.34 20.52
C GLN A 130 13.74 -8.60 22.03
N LEU A 131 13.01 -9.63 22.46
CA LEU A 131 12.92 -10.05 23.86
C LEU A 131 14.32 -10.27 24.45
N LEU A 132 15.14 -11.09 23.79
CA LEU A 132 16.45 -11.47 24.31
C LEU A 132 17.47 -10.32 24.27
N ARG A 133 17.32 -9.35 23.36
CA ARG A 133 18.10 -8.11 23.39
C ARG A 133 17.71 -7.21 24.55
N ALA A 134 16.42 -7.15 24.88
CA ALA A 134 15.91 -6.35 25.97
C ALA A 134 16.18 -7.01 27.35
N ALA A 135 16.27 -8.34 27.41
CA ALA A 135 16.41 -9.10 28.65
C ALA A 135 17.52 -8.61 29.61
N PRO A 136 18.79 -8.42 29.17
CA PRO A 136 19.84 -7.96 30.07
C PRO A 136 19.70 -6.49 30.52
N VAL A 137 18.85 -5.71 29.83
CA VAL A 137 18.56 -4.31 30.19
C VAL A 137 17.39 -4.25 31.16
N LEU A 138 16.33 -5.04 30.91
CA LEU A 138 15.14 -5.11 31.74
C LEU A 138 15.41 -5.81 33.08
N LEU A 139 16.29 -6.81 33.09
CA LEU A 139 16.65 -7.58 34.29
C LEU A 139 18.19 -7.71 34.39
N PRO A 140 18.89 -6.63 34.78
CA PRO A 140 20.34 -6.62 34.90
C PRO A 140 20.83 -7.71 35.85
N GLY A 141 21.88 -8.43 35.44
CA GLY A 141 22.50 -9.50 36.23
C GLY A 141 21.71 -10.81 36.29
N GLN A 142 20.45 -10.85 35.83
CA GLN A 142 19.64 -12.06 35.80
C GLN A 142 19.67 -12.78 34.46
N TRP A 143 19.82 -12.03 33.36
CA TRP A 143 19.82 -12.58 31.99
C TRP A 143 21.17 -12.40 31.29
N PRO A 144 21.65 -13.43 30.57
CA PRO A 144 22.91 -13.33 29.84
C PRO A 144 22.80 -12.37 28.67
N ARG A 145 23.91 -11.69 28.34
CA ARG A 145 24.05 -10.95 27.08
C ARG A 145 24.44 -11.95 26.00
N ILE A 146 23.53 -12.15 25.04
CA ILE A 146 23.76 -13.06 23.91
C ILE A 146 23.96 -12.29 22.60
N ALA A 147 24.90 -12.74 21.78
CA ALA A 147 25.25 -12.14 20.50
C ALA A 147 24.29 -12.61 19.39
N LEU A 148 23.21 -11.85 19.15
CA LEU A 148 22.22 -12.19 18.13
C LEU A 148 22.51 -11.53 16.78
N ASP A 149 22.86 -12.35 15.79
CA ASP A 149 23.01 -11.89 14.40
C ASP A 149 21.67 -11.41 13.83
N LYS A 150 21.64 -10.12 13.43
CA LYS A 150 20.49 -9.51 12.74
C LYS A 150 20.15 -10.21 11.43
N ARG A 151 21.13 -10.84 10.77
CA ARG A 151 20.94 -11.53 9.49
C ARG A 151 20.32 -12.92 9.64
N ALA A 152 20.27 -13.49 10.84
CA ALA A 152 19.65 -14.80 11.09
C ALA A 152 18.17 -14.85 10.65
N ALA A 153 17.45 -13.73 10.75
CA ALA A 153 16.06 -13.61 10.28
C ALA A 153 15.90 -13.83 8.76
N ARG A 154 16.98 -13.69 7.96
CA ARG A 154 16.98 -13.98 6.51
C ARG A 154 16.94 -15.48 6.22
N ARG A 155 17.22 -16.35 7.20
CA ARG A 155 17.16 -17.82 7.04
C ARG A 155 15.77 -18.38 7.39
N ILE A 156 14.78 -17.54 7.69
CA ILE A 156 13.40 -17.97 7.91
C ILE A 156 12.82 -18.48 6.59
N ARG A 157 12.35 -19.73 6.57
CA ARG A 157 11.65 -20.32 5.41
C ARG A 157 10.21 -19.82 5.40
N TYR A 158 9.78 -19.24 4.28
CA TYR A 158 8.41 -18.78 4.12
C TYR A 158 7.53 -19.87 3.50
N LYS A 159 6.34 -20.05 4.08
CA LYS A 159 5.32 -21.02 3.61
C LYS A 159 4.89 -20.81 2.15
N GLN A 160 5.08 -19.61 1.59
CA GLN A 160 4.56 -19.20 0.28
C GLN A 160 5.50 -19.51 -0.90
N ALA A 161 6.72 -19.99 -0.66
CA ALA A 161 7.65 -20.42 -1.72
C ALA A 161 8.72 -21.37 -1.15
N PRO A 162 8.38 -22.65 -0.88
CA PRO A 162 9.32 -23.61 -0.30
C PRO A 162 10.52 -23.94 -1.20
N ASP A 163 10.39 -23.77 -2.52
CA ASP A 163 11.38 -24.24 -3.52
C ASP A 163 12.13 -23.11 -4.25
N ASP A 164 12.03 -21.84 -3.80
CA ASP A 164 12.69 -20.72 -4.49
C ASP A 164 14.14 -20.50 -3.97
N PRO A 165 15.19 -20.74 -4.78
CA PRO A 165 16.58 -20.51 -4.39
C PRO A 165 16.92 -19.04 -4.13
N ARG A 166 16.00 -18.10 -4.44
CA ARG A 166 16.14 -16.64 -4.24
C ARG A 166 15.31 -16.13 -3.07
N ASN A 167 15.23 -16.89 -1.97
CA ASN A 167 14.63 -16.50 -0.68
C ASN A 167 15.23 -15.20 -0.03
N ARG A 168 15.95 -14.36 -0.80
CA ARG A 168 16.50 -13.05 -0.43
C ARG A 168 15.69 -11.85 -0.93
N LEU A 169 14.64 -12.00 -1.75
CA LEU A 169 13.86 -10.86 -2.25
C LEU A 169 12.36 -11.07 -2.04
N TYR A 170 11.93 -11.02 -0.77
CA TYR A 170 10.50 -10.94 -0.44
C TYR A 170 9.84 -9.62 -0.92
N ALA A 171 10.64 -8.60 -1.25
CA ALA A 171 10.15 -7.30 -1.69
C ALA A 171 9.56 -7.32 -3.12
N SER A 172 9.99 -8.21 -4.01
CA SER A 172 9.53 -8.21 -5.41
C SER A 172 8.15 -8.86 -5.63
N ARG A 173 7.57 -9.48 -4.59
CA ARG A 173 6.22 -10.06 -4.63
C ARG A 173 5.19 -9.30 -3.79
N GLU A 174 5.58 -8.28 -3.02
CA GLU A 174 4.65 -7.38 -2.35
C GLU A 174 4.31 -6.20 -3.26
N GLY A 175 3.02 -5.86 -3.38
CA GLY A 175 2.52 -4.85 -4.32
C GLY A 175 1.62 -5.45 -5.39
N ALA A 176 1.86 -5.11 -6.66
CA ALA A 176 0.96 -5.41 -7.79
C ALA A 176 0.68 -6.90 -8.04
N ASN A 177 1.53 -7.83 -7.58
CA ASN A 177 1.27 -9.28 -7.71
C ASN A 177 0.28 -9.79 -6.63
N ARG A 178 -0.03 -8.95 -5.63
CA ARG A 178 -1.10 -9.17 -4.65
C ARG A 178 -2.33 -8.30 -4.96
N ALA A 179 -2.32 -7.53 -6.06
CA ALA A 179 -3.49 -6.82 -6.53
C ALA A 179 -4.54 -7.82 -6.98
N ALA A 180 -5.81 -7.53 -6.69
CA ALA A 180 -6.90 -8.31 -7.25
C ALA A 180 -6.93 -8.13 -8.78
N PRO A 181 -7.08 -9.23 -9.56
CA PRO A 181 -7.19 -9.16 -11.02
C PRO A 181 -8.36 -8.26 -11.45
N PRO A 182 -8.17 -7.32 -12.39
CA PRO A 182 -9.23 -6.44 -12.86
C PRO A 182 -10.45 -7.20 -13.40
N GLU A 183 -10.23 -8.33 -14.06
CA GLU A 183 -11.27 -9.19 -14.64
C GLU A 183 -12.15 -9.79 -13.54
N ALA A 184 -11.53 -10.30 -12.47
CA ALA A 184 -12.25 -10.84 -11.32
C ALA A 184 -13.08 -9.76 -10.61
N LEU A 185 -12.51 -8.56 -10.43
CA LEU A 185 -13.23 -7.44 -9.82
C LEU A 185 -14.42 -6.98 -10.67
N THR A 186 -14.25 -6.93 -11.99
CA THR A 186 -15.33 -6.58 -12.92
C THR A 186 -16.47 -7.60 -12.84
N ALA A 187 -16.14 -8.90 -12.82
CA ALA A 187 -17.11 -9.97 -12.64
C ALA A 187 -17.83 -9.90 -11.28
N MET A 188 -17.13 -9.53 -10.21
CA MET A 188 -17.73 -9.32 -8.89
C MET A 188 -18.69 -8.13 -8.88
N VAL A 189 -18.29 -7.00 -9.46
CA VAL A 189 -19.14 -5.79 -9.53
C VAL A 189 -20.44 -6.09 -10.29
N ALA A 190 -20.36 -6.86 -11.37
CA ALA A 190 -21.52 -7.26 -12.16
C ALA A 190 -22.55 -8.15 -11.42
N LYS A 191 -22.17 -8.72 -10.26
CA LYS A 191 -23.00 -9.61 -9.43
C LYS A 191 -23.21 -9.09 -8.01
N LEU A 192 -22.79 -7.85 -7.76
CA LEU A 192 -22.74 -7.29 -6.41
C LEU A 192 -24.14 -7.02 -5.85
N ASP A 193 -25.11 -6.77 -6.72
CA ASP A 193 -26.53 -6.58 -6.42
C ASP A 193 -27.21 -7.79 -5.77
N GLU A 194 -26.67 -9.00 -5.97
CA GLU A 194 -27.14 -10.22 -5.31
C GLU A 194 -26.78 -10.30 -3.81
N LEU A 195 -25.87 -9.44 -3.33
CA LEU A 195 -25.40 -9.45 -1.95
C LEU A 195 -26.26 -8.57 -1.02
N PRO A 196 -26.46 -8.99 0.24
CA PRO A 196 -27.24 -8.20 1.18
C PRO A 196 -26.53 -6.89 1.54
N ALA A 197 -27.31 -5.82 1.63
CA ALA A 197 -26.81 -4.56 2.18
C ALA A 197 -26.29 -4.74 3.62
N PRO A 198 -25.17 -4.10 3.99
CA PRO A 198 -24.48 -3.03 3.27
C PRO A 198 -23.26 -3.49 2.44
N ILE A 199 -23.13 -4.78 2.10
CA ILE A 199 -21.93 -5.32 1.43
C ILE A 199 -21.60 -4.59 0.12
N PRO A 200 -22.57 -4.32 -0.77
CA PRO A 200 -22.28 -3.63 -2.03
C PRO A 200 -21.65 -2.25 -1.81
N ALA A 201 -22.19 -1.49 -0.84
CA ALA A 201 -21.68 -0.17 -0.51
C ALA A 201 -20.25 -0.22 0.05
N ILE A 202 -19.98 -1.16 0.95
CA ILE A 202 -18.64 -1.38 1.52
C ILE A 202 -17.66 -1.75 0.40
N PHE A 203 -18.02 -2.68 -0.47
CA PHE A 203 -17.15 -3.13 -1.56
C PHE A 203 -16.81 -1.98 -2.52
N MET A 204 -17.82 -1.23 -2.97
CA MET A 204 -17.63 -0.11 -3.89
C MET A 204 -16.81 1.03 -3.29
N ILE A 205 -17.03 1.39 -2.02
CA ILE A 205 -16.16 2.37 -1.34
C ILE A 205 -14.73 1.81 -1.22
N GLY A 206 -14.59 0.51 -0.91
CA GLY A 206 -13.30 -0.15 -0.74
C GLY A 206 -12.45 -0.19 -2.01
N ILE A 207 -13.03 -0.54 -3.16
CA ILE A 207 -12.32 -0.62 -4.45
C ILE A 207 -11.92 0.78 -4.94
N THR A 208 -12.79 1.79 -4.80
CA THR A 208 -12.51 3.17 -5.23
C THR A 208 -11.45 3.84 -4.35
N THR A 209 -11.48 3.59 -3.04
CA THR A 209 -10.58 4.30 -2.11
C THR A 209 -9.31 3.53 -1.74
N GLY A 210 -9.25 2.22 -1.92
CA GLY A 210 -8.15 1.40 -1.41
C GLY A 210 -7.97 1.48 0.13
N ALA A 211 -9.05 1.83 0.85
CA ALA A 211 -9.05 1.88 2.31
C ALA A 211 -8.76 0.49 2.90
N ARG A 212 -8.14 0.43 4.08
CA ARG A 212 -7.96 -0.85 4.77
C ARG A 212 -9.32 -1.36 5.23
N ALA A 213 -9.50 -2.68 5.22
CA ALA A 213 -10.75 -3.32 5.59
C ALA A 213 -11.32 -2.82 6.93
N GLU A 214 -10.50 -2.77 7.99
CA GLU A 214 -10.94 -2.27 9.30
C GLU A 214 -11.36 -0.80 9.25
N ASP A 215 -10.54 0.07 8.63
CA ASP A 215 -10.82 1.50 8.48
C ASP A 215 -12.11 1.76 7.67
N LEU A 216 -12.30 0.99 6.59
CA LEU A 216 -13.47 1.02 5.73
C LEU A 216 -14.75 0.62 6.47
N HIS A 217 -14.70 -0.44 7.28
CA HIS A 217 -15.88 -0.87 8.04
C HIS A 217 -16.16 0.07 9.22
N ALA A 218 -15.13 0.73 9.76
CA ALA A 218 -15.22 1.70 10.85
C ALA A 218 -15.52 3.14 10.38
N LEU A 219 -15.98 3.34 9.13
CA LEU A 219 -16.35 4.66 8.63
C LEU A 219 -17.40 5.31 9.54
N LEU A 220 -17.17 6.57 9.89
CA LEU A 220 -18.12 7.35 10.66
C LEU A 220 -19.31 7.76 9.80
N PHE A 221 -20.46 7.97 10.45
CA PHE A 221 -21.68 8.38 9.75
C PHE A 221 -21.49 9.71 8.99
N ASP A 222 -20.69 10.62 9.54
CA ASP A 222 -20.37 11.94 9.00
C ASP A 222 -19.11 11.98 8.11
N CYS A 223 -18.68 10.83 7.58
CA CYS A 223 -17.46 10.69 6.77
C CYS A 223 -17.44 11.50 5.46
N LEU A 224 -18.57 12.05 5.02
CA LEU A 224 -18.71 12.83 3.79
C LEU A 224 -19.32 14.20 4.11
N ARG A 225 -18.62 15.28 3.73
CA ARG A 225 -19.04 16.68 3.97
C ARG A 225 -18.69 17.57 2.78
N PRO A 226 -19.41 18.67 2.51
CA PRO A 226 -18.99 19.66 1.52
C PRO A 226 -17.62 20.25 1.87
N ASP A 227 -16.81 20.53 0.85
CA ASP A 227 -15.56 21.26 1.06
C ASP A 227 -15.87 22.72 1.45
N PRO A 228 -15.31 23.23 2.56
CA PRO A 228 -15.58 24.59 3.02
C PRO A 228 -14.95 25.68 2.13
N HIS A 229 -13.98 25.33 1.29
CA HIS A 229 -13.20 26.24 0.46
C HIS A 229 -13.53 26.13 -1.03
N ASP A 230 -13.99 24.98 -1.53
CA ASP A 230 -14.35 24.79 -2.94
C ASP A 230 -15.65 24.00 -3.12
N LYS A 231 -16.72 24.71 -3.54
CA LYS A 231 -18.05 24.12 -3.75
C LYS A 231 -18.12 23.02 -4.80
N ARG A 232 -17.06 22.83 -5.62
CA ARG A 232 -16.98 21.75 -6.60
C ARG A 232 -16.64 20.40 -5.98
N PHE A 233 -16.23 20.38 -4.70
CA PHE A 233 -15.76 19.17 -4.04
C PHE A 233 -16.60 18.81 -2.81
N MET A 234 -16.70 17.51 -2.59
CA MET A 234 -17.06 16.91 -1.31
C MET A 234 -15.81 16.26 -0.70
N LEU A 235 -15.65 16.35 0.60
CA LEU A 235 -14.55 15.75 1.34
C LEU A 235 -14.99 14.43 1.96
N PHE A 236 -14.38 13.34 1.51
CA PHE A 236 -14.50 12.02 2.13
C PHE A 236 -13.36 11.81 3.13
N THR A 237 -13.69 11.82 4.42
CA THR A 237 -12.73 11.79 5.52
C THR A 237 -12.92 10.55 6.38
N PHE A 238 -11.83 9.84 6.65
CA PHE A 238 -11.85 8.65 7.49
C PHE A 238 -10.57 8.48 8.30
N TRP A 239 -10.69 7.77 9.43
CA TRP A 239 -9.56 7.50 10.31
C TRP A 239 -8.78 6.27 9.84
N GLN A 240 -7.45 6.38 9.78
CA GLN A 240 -6.56 5.27 9.45
C GLN A 240 -5.95 4.67 10.72
N ASN A 241 -6.51 3.56 11.20
CA ASN A 241 -6.14 2.97 12.48
C ASN A 241 -4.69 2.53 12.60
N LYS A 242 -4.04 2.16 11.49
CA LYS A 242 -2.66 1.66 11.51
C LYS A 242 -1.62 2.78 11.68
N VAL A 243 -1.95 3.98 11.26
CA VAL A 243 -1.04 5.15 11.24
C VAL A 243 -1.57 6.31 12.09
N SER A 244 -2.68 6.09 12.81
CA SER A 244 -3.32 7.02 13.73
C SER A 244 -3.45 8.44 13.18
N ARG A 245 -3.99 8.55 11.96
CA ARG A 245 -4.23 9.85 11.31
C ARG A 245 -5.52 9.85 10.51
N TRP A 246 -6.07 11.05 10.33
CA TRP A 246 -7.14 11.29 9.37
C TRP A 246 -6.59 11.25 7.95
N ASN A 247 -7.35 10.63 7.06
CA ASN A 247 -7.14 10.73 5.63
C ASN A 247 -8.39 11.36 4.99
N THR A 248 -8.17 12.38 4.19
CA THR A 248 -9.23 13.16 3.54
C THR A 248 -9.02 13.07 2.04
N LYS A 249 -10.08 12.69 1.32
CA LYS A 249 -10.08 12.53 -0.13
C LYS A 249 -11.06 13.50 -0.76
N PRO A 250 -10.60 14.39 -1.64
CA PRO A 250 -11.51 15.25 -2.39
C PRO A 250 -12.24 14.43 -3.45
N LEU A 251 -13.57 14.55 -3.48
CA LEU A 251 -14.46 13.97 -4.47
C LEU A 251 -15.03 15.10 -5.32
N LEU A 252 -14.63 15.16 -6.58
CA LEU A 252 -15.09 16.16 -7.55
C LEU A 252 -16.54 15.87 -7.95
N LEU A 253 -17.45 16.83 -7.74
CA LEU A 253 -18.88 16.67 -8.02
C LEU A 253 -19.22 16.44 -9.50
N THR A 254 -18.35 16.83 -10.43
CA THR A 254 -18.56 16.63 -11.87
C THR A 254 -17.99 15.32 -12.41
N ASP A 255 -17.21 14.60 -11.59
CA ASP A 255 -16.66 13.30 -11.98
C ASP A 255 -17.69 12.19 -11.75
N PRO A 256 -18.07 11.39 -12.76
CA PRO A 256 -19.10 10.36 -12.60
C PRO A 256 -18.79 9.30 -11.55
N ALA A 257 -17.51 8.93 -11.36
CA ALA A 257 -17.14 7.92 -10.37
C ALA A 257 -17.26 8.48 -8.93
N HIS A 258 -16.90 9.75 -8.74
CA HIS A 258 -17.12 10.46 -7.48
C HIS A 258 -18.60 10.67 -7.18
N GLN A 259 -19.42 11.03 -8.18
CA GLN A 259 -20.87 11.13 -8.01
C GLN A 259 -21.47 9.80 -7.53
N ALA A 260 -21.15 8.69 -8.19
CA ALA A 260 -21.60 7.37 -7.78
C ALA A 260 -21.20 7.02 -6.33
N MET A 261 -19.99 7.41 -5.91
CA MET A 261 -19.52 7.22 -4.54
C MET A 261 -20.29 8.08 -3.52
N ILE A 262 -20.58 9.33 -3.86
CA ILE A 262 -21.35 10.27 -3.02
C ILE A 262 -22.78 9.73 -2.84
N GLU A 263 -23.44 9.39 -3.94
CA GLU A 263 -24.81 8.84 -3.93
C GLU A 263 -24.90 7.55 -3.12
N LEU A 264 -23.91 6.66 -3.25
CA LEU A 264 -23.82 5.43 -2.50
C LEU A 264 -23.71 5.66 -0.98
N ILE A 265 -22.88 6.64 -0.57
CA ILE A 265 -22.72 7.00 0.85
C ILE A 265 -24.02 7.61 1.39
N GLU A 266 -24.66 8.50 0.65
CA GLU A 266 -25.94 9.11 1.07
C GLU A 266 -27.07 8.09 1.14
N ALA A 267 -27.20 7.20 0.15
CA ALA A 267 -28.18 6.11 0.18
C ALA A 267 -27.98 5.19 1.39
N GLN A 268 -26.72 4.92 1.75
CA GLN A 268 -26.40 4.16 2.96
C GLN A 268 -26.74 4.93 4.25
N ARG A 269 -26.52 6.24 4.31
CA ARG A 269 -26.93 7.09 5.45
C ARG A 269 -28.44 7.04 5.65
N ASP A 270 -29.20 7.14 4.56
CA ASP A 270 -30.66 7.08 4.62
C ASP A 270 -31.16 5.71 5.08
N ARG A 271 -30.55 4.63 4.59
CA ARG A 271 -30.84 3.27 5.08
C ARG A 271 -30.61 3.13 6.58
N VAL A 272 -29.53 3.70 7.09
CA VAL A 272 -29.20 3.68 8.53
C VAL A 272 -30.24 4.48 9.33
N ARG A 273 -30.60 5.69 8.88
CA ARG A 273 -31.63 6.52 9.52
C ARG A 273 -32.98 5.82 9.55
N GLN A 274 -33.40 5.23 8.43
CA GLN A 274 -34.67 4.49 8.33
C GLN A 274 -34.68 3.26 9.25
N ARG A 275 -33.57 2.51 9.31
CA ARG A 275 -33.49 1.29 10.11
C ARG A 275 -33.44 1.56 11.62
N HIS A 276 -32.76 2.62 12.04
CA HIS A 276 -32.49 2.87 13.46
C HIS A 276 -33.26 4.06 14.05
N GLY A 277 -33.96 4.84 13.23
CA GLY A 277 -34.72 6.03 13.65
C GLY A 277 -33.86 7.21 14.12
N ARG A 278 -32.53 7.11 14.01
CA ARG A 278 -31.57 8.14 14.43
C ARG A 278 -30.26 8.02 13.66
N THR A 279 -29.43 9.05 13.74
CA THR A 279 -28.04 8.97 13.32
C THR A 279 -27.24 8.07 14.27
N THR A 280 -26.34 7.30 13.70
CA THR A 280 -25.42 6.41 14.41
C THR A 280 -24.01 7.02 14.42
N LYS A 281 -23.10 6.50 15.23
CA LYS A 281 -21.67 6.85 15.17
C LYS A 281 -21.04 6.37 13.86
N TYR A 282 -21.39 5.16 13.43
CA TYR A 282 -20.80 4.51 12.24
C TYR A 282 -21.75 4.50 11.03
N LEU A 283 -21.20 4.55 9.82
CA LEU A 283 -21.93 4.36 8.55
C LEU A 283 -22.40 2.90 8.38
N PHE A 284 -21.69 1.96 8.99
CA PHE A 284 -22.03 0.52 9.00
C PHE A 284 -22.20 0.02 10.45
N PRO A 285 -23.25 0.44 11.16
CA PRO A 285 -23.40 0.16 12.59
C PRO A 285 -23.85 -1.28 12.85
N VAL A 286 -23.38 -1.82 13.98
CA VAL A 286 -23.85 -3.08 14.58
C VAL A 286 -24.05 -2.87 16.07
N PHE A 287 -25.14 -3.39 16.62
CA PHE A 287 -25.50 -3.21 18.02
C PHE A 287 -25.32 -4.51 18.81
N TYR A 288 -24.59 -4.44 19.92
CA TYR A 288 -24.49 -5.51 20.92
C TYR A 288 -25.19 -5.02 22.19
N GLY A 289 -26.48 -5.35 22.32
CA GLY A 289 -27.35 -4.71 23.31
C GLY A 289 -27.44 -3.20 23.07
N LYS A 290 -27.14 -2.39 24.08
CA LYS A 290 -27.15 -0.91 23.97
C LYS A 290 -25.86 -0.33 23.33
N ARG A 291 -24.81 -1.14 23.17
CA ARG A 291 -23.52 -0.67 22.67
C ARG A 291 -23.50 -0.68 21.16
N GLU A 292 -23.25 0.48 20.57
CA GLU A 292 -22.97 0.62 19.15
C GLU A 292 -21.51 0.24 18.85
N SER A 293 -21.30 -0.46 17.75
CA SER A 293 -19.99 -0.75 17.16
C SER A 293 -20.14 -0.77 15.63
N PHE A 294 -19.08 -1.12 14.92
CA PHE A 294 -19.10 -1.22 13.47
C PHE A 294 -19.11 -2.69 12.99
N LEU A 295 -19.58 -2.87 11.76
CA LEU A 295 -19.68 -4.17 11.10
C LEU A 295 -18.31 -4.82 10.94
N GLY A 296 -18.26 -6.14 11.15
CA GLY A 296 -17.02 -6.87 10.96
C GLY A 296 -16.72 -7.25 9.52
N GLN A 297 -15.47 -7.06 9.12
CA GLN A 297 -14.97 -7.47 7.81
C GLN A 297 -15.05 -8.99 7.52
N ASN A 298 -15.15 -9.84 8.54
CA ASN A 298 -15.14 -11.30 8.35
C ASN A 298 -16.42 -11.77 7.65
N TRP A 299 -17.58 -11.29 8.08
CA TRP A 299 -18.85 -11.71 7.46
C TRP A 299 -18.91 -11.24 6.01
N THR A 300 -18.65 -9.96 5.76
CA THR A 300 -18.64 -9.38 4.41
C THR A 300 -17.63 -10.05 3.49
N MET A 301 -16.45 -10.41 3.99
CA MET A 301 -15.46 -11.19 3.24
C MET A 301 -15.98 -12.58 2.86
N GLN A 302 -16.64 -13.29 3.77
CA GLN A 302 -17.17 -14.63 3.48
C GLN A 302 -18.29 -14.58 2.44
N GLU A 303 -19.21 -13.61 2.54
CA GLU A 303 -20.26 -13.43 1.54
C GLU A 303 -19.68 -13.14 0.14
N LEU A 304 -18.64 -12.30 0.05
CA LEU A 304 -17.95 -12.03 -1.21
C LEU A 304 -17.19 -13.25 -1.75
N LYS A 305 -16.57 -14.06 -0.88
CA LYS A 305 -15.98 -15.35 -1.28
C LYS A 305 -17.04 -16.30 -1.83
N MET A 306 -18.19 -16.39 -1.16
CA MET A 306 -19.30 -17.21 -1.60
C MET A 306 -19.89 -16.72 -2.92
N LEU A 307 -19.91 -15.40 -3.17
CA LEU A 307 -20.26 -14.84 -4.48
C LEU A 307 -19.30 -15.35 -5.57
N CYS A 308 -18.00 -15.25 -5.34
CA CYS A 308 -16.99 -15.74 -6.28
C CYS A 308 -17.17 -17.23 -6.60
N LEU A 309 -17.40 -18.05 -5.56
CA LEU A 309 -17.62 -19.48 -5.72
C LEU A 309 -18.91 -19.80 -6.49
N ARG A 310 -20.03 -19.12 -6.16
CA ARG A 310 -21.33 -19.35 -6.82
C ARG A 310 -21.30 -19.03 -8.32
N HIS A 311 -20.59 -17.97 -8.70
CA HIS A 311 -20.52 -17.51 -10.09
C HIS A 311 -19.27 -18.00 -10.84
N GLY A 312 -18.47 -18.87 -10.23
CA GLY A 312 -17.25 -19.39 -10.85
C GLY A 312 -16.24 -18.30 -11.22
N ILE A 313 -16.14 -17.23 -10.43
CA ILE A 313 -15.20 -16.14 -10.67
C ILE A 313 -13.79 -16.66 -10.41
N VAL A 314 -12.94 -16.57 -11.44
CA VAL A 314 -11.56 -17.07 -11.41
C VAL A 314 -10.54 -15.92 -11.35
N ASP A 315 -9.34 -16.25 -10.91
CA ASP A 315 -8.16 -15.39 -11.00
C ASP A 315 -7.52 -15.46 -12.40
N GLY A 316 -6.45 -14.68 -12.59
CA GLY A 316 -5.71 -14.64 -13.86
C GLY A 316 -5.01 -15.95 -14.27
N GLU A 317 -4.97 -16.95 -13.38
CA GLU A 317 -4.45 -18.30 -13.65
C GLU A 317 -5.58 -19.33 -13.86
N GLY A 318 -6.85 -18.91 -13.85
CA GLY A 318 -8.00 -19.78 -14.01
C GLY A 318 -8.40 -20.55 -12.74
N LYS A 319 -7.84 -20.22 -11.57
CA LYS A 319 -8.26 -20.81 -10.28
C LYS A 319 -9.39 -20.01 -9.65
N PRO A 320 -10.27 -20.61 -8.83
CA PRO A 320 -11.31 -19.87 -8.12
C PRO A 320 -10.73 -18.69 -7.32
N PHE A 321 -11.29 -17.50 -7.52
CA PHE A 321 -10.78 -16.29 -6.91
C PHE A 321 -11.09 -16.23 -5.41
N ASP A 322 -10.07 -16.46 -4.57
CA ASP A 322 -10.19 -16.37 -3.10
C ASP A 322 -10.16 -14.91 -2.62
N PHE A 323 -11.35 -14.28 -2.56
CA PHE A 323 -11.46 -12.87 -2.22
C PHE A 323 -10.88 -12.52 -0.84
N SER A 324 -10.11 -11.43 -0.79
CA SER A 324 -9.70 -10.78 0.45
C SER A 324 -9.71 -9.26 0.25
N TRP A 325 -9.90 -8.51 1.33
CA TRP A 325 -9.98 -7.05 1.27
C TRP A 325 -8.65 -6.38 0.91
N HIS A 326 -7.51 -6.91 1.38
CA HIS A 326 -6.21 -6.24 1.18
C HIS A 326 -5.78 -6.13 -0.30
N PRO A 327 -6.03 -7.14 -1.15
CA PRO A 327 -5.87 -7.03 -2.59
C PRO A 327 -6.53 -5.83 -3.28
N LEU A 328 -7.66 -5.32 -2.78
CA LEU A 328 -8.31 -4.11 -3.34
C LEU A 328 -7.43 -2.87 -3.20
N ARG A 329 -6.75 -2.74 -2.05
CA ARG A 329 -5.78 -1.66 -1.83
C ARG A 329 -4.61 -1.74 -2.81
N HIS A 330 -4.10 -2.95 -3.05
CA HIS A 330 -3.04 -3.15 -4.03
C HIS A 330 -3.54 -2.86 -5.45
N HIS A 331 -4.77 -3.26 -5.77
CA HIS A 331 -5.41 -2.93 -7.04
C HIS A 331 -5.46 -1.41 -7.25
N ARG A 332 -5.98 -0.64 -6.29
CA ARG A 332 -6.03 0.83 -6.38
C ARG A 332 -4.63 1.45 -6.56
N GLY A 333 -3.64 1.00 -5.78
CA GLY A 333 -2.26 1.49 -5.91
C GLY A 333 -1.63 1.18 -7.27
N THR A 334 -1.87 -0.03 -7.80
CA THR A 334 -1.41 -0.42 -9.13
C THR A 334 -2.14 0.34 -10.24
N GLN A 335 -3.44 0.55 -10.10
CA GLN A 335 -4.27 1.33 -11.03
C GLN A 335 -3.74 2.76 -11.12
N MET A 336 -3.54 3.46 -10.00
CA MET A 336 -2.98 4.81 -10.00
C MET A 336 -1.58 4.85 -10.63
N ALA A 337 -0.73 3.87 -10.36
CA ALA A 337 0.59 3.80 -10.99
C ALA A 337 0.48 3.61 -12.52
N ALA A 338 -0.52 2.87 -13.01
CA ALA A 338 -0.78 2.68 -14.43
C ALA A 338 -1.36 3.94 -15.10
N GLU A 339 -2.22 4.67 -14.39
CA GLU A 339 -2.74 5.99 -14.77
C GLU A 339 -1.67 7.10 -14.76
N GLY A 340 -0.47 6.82 -14.25
CA GLY A 340 0.67 7.73 -14.29
C GLY A 340 0.83 8.63 -13.06
N HIS A 341 0.07 8.39 -11.99
CA HIS A 341 0.21 9.14 -10.73
C HIS A 341 1.61 8.97 -10.13
N ASP A 342 2.12 10.04 -9.53
CA ASP A 342 3.41 10.02 -8.85
C ASP A 342 3.35 9.29 -7.50
N ILE A 343 4.52 8.99 -6.93
CA ILE A 343 4.66 8.25 -5.67
C ILE A 343 3.94 8.96 -4.51
N LEU A 344 4.02 10.29 -4.42
CA LEU A 344 3.40 11.05 -3.33
C LEU A 344 1.89 11.01 -3.44
N SER A 345 1.33 11.17 -4.65
CA SER A 345 -0.11 11.03 -4.88
C SER A 345 -0.63 9.66 -4.45
N ILE A 346 0.07 8.58 -4.80
CA ILE A 346 -0.27 7.21 -4.36
C ILE A 346 -0.12 7.06 -2.84
N MET A 347 0.89 7.68 -2.23
CA MET A 347 1.08 7.67 -0.78
C MET A 347 -0.05 8.37 -0.04
N PHE A 348 -0.49 9.54 -0.51
CA PHE A 348 -1.61 10.28 0.08
C PHE A 348 -2.91 9.48 -0.08
N GLU A 349 -3.18 9.00 -1.29
CA GLU A 349 -4.42 8.27 -1.58
C GLU A 349 -4.55 7.00 -0.75
N LEU A 350 -3.48 6.21 -0.63
CA LEU A 350 -3.50 5.00 0.17
C LEU A 350 -3.20 5.27 1.66
N GLY A 351 -2.64 6.42 2.00
CA GLY A 351 -2.13 6.72 3.33
C GLY A 351 -0.96 5.81 3.73
N HIS A 352 0.10 5.78 2.93
CA HIS A 352 1.40 5.22 3.32
C HIS A 352 2.18 6.21 4.19
N ALA A 353 2.95 5.67 5.15
CA ALA A 353 3.83 6.47 6.00
C ALA A 353 5.23 6.64 5.39
N SER A 354 5.65 5.74 4.51
CA SER A 354 6.94 5.81 3.81
C SER A 354 6.80 5.63 2.29
N PRO A 355 7.68 6.26 1.49
CA PRO A 355 7.70 6.10 0.03
C PRO A 355 7.98 4.67 -0.43
N ASP A 356 8.80 3.91 0.31
CA ASP A 356 9.16 2.53 -0.05
C ASP A 356 7.94 1.66 -0.38
N MET A 357 6.85 1.83 0.38
CA MET A 357 5.62 1.07 0.20
C MET A 357 4.86 1.46 -1.07
N ALA A 358 4.98 2.70 -1.53
CA ALA A 358 4.38 3.21 -2.76
C ALA A 358 5.28 2.93 -3.98
N SER A 359 6.60 2.98 -3.81
CA SER A 359 7.59 2.65 -4.86
C SER A 359 7.38 1.24 -5.42
N MET A 360 6.84 0.29 -4.64
CA MET A 360 6.52 -1.05 -5.14
C MET A 360 5.50 -1.06 -6.29
N TYR A 361 4.55 -0.11 -6.34
CA TYR A 361 3.60 0.01 -7.45
C TYR A 361 4.27 0.61 -8.69
N VAL A 362 5.16 1.58 -8.47
CA VAL A 362 5.88 2.30 -9.52
C VAL A 362 7.03 1.46 -10.09
N ASN A 363 7.65 0.56 -9.33
CA ASN A 363 8.70 -0.33 -9.83
C ASN A 363 8.19 -1.31 -10.90
N LYS A 364 6.90 -1.66 -10.89
CA LYS A 364 6.28 -2.41 -11.99
C LYS A 364 6.11 -1.57 -13.26
N ARG A 365 6.20 -0.23 -13.19
CA ARG A 365 6.44 0.63 -14.36
C ARG A 365 7.72 0.20 -15.07
N LEU A 366 8.75 -0.27 -14.37
CA LEU A 366 9.98 -0.77 -15.01
C LEU A 366 9.76 -2.10 -15.74
N GLU A 367 8.93 -3.01 -15.22
CA GLU A 367 8.54 -4.24 -15.93
C GLU A 367 7.54 -3.99 -17.06
N LEU A 368 6.57 -3.10 -16.87
CA LEU A 368 5.65 -2.64 -17.92
C LEU A 368 6.42 -1.86 -18.99
N LYS A 369 7.43 -1.06 -18.60
CA LYS A 369 8.40 -0.42 -19.51
C LYS A 369 9.25 -1.47 -20.21
N LYS A 370 9.76 -2.51 -19.52
CA LYS A 370 10.48 -3.63 -20.15
C LYS A 370 9.60 -4.41 -21.12
N ASN A 371 8.36 -4.69 -20.77
CA ASN A 371 7.39 -5.37 -21.63
C ASN A 371 6.95 -4.48 -22.81
N ALA A 372 6.81 -3.17 -22.59
CA ALA A 372 6.60 -2.20 -23.66
C ALA A 372 7.85 -2.07 -24.55
N LEU A 373 9.06 -2.10 -23.98
CA LEU A 373 10.33 -2.13 -24.71
C LEU A 373 10.52 -3.42 -25.52
N LEU A 374 10.11 -4.56 -24.97
CA LEU A 374 10.13 -5.86 -25.64
C LEU A 374 9.04 -6.00 -26.70
N ARG A 375 7.88 -5.34 -26.51
CA ARG A 375 6.76 -5.33 -27.49
C ARG A 375 6.93 -4.28 -28.59
N LYS A 376 7.50 -3.11 -28.28
CA LYS A 376 7.76 -1.97 -29.20
C LYS A 376 9.23 -1.90 -29.66
N GLY A 377 9.99 -3.00 -29.56
CA GLY A 377 11.40 -3.01 -29.96
C GLY A 377 11.56 -2.63 -31.42
N GLY A 378 12.04 -1.41 -31.67
CA GLY A 378 12.35 -0.88 -33.01
C GLY A 378 11.57 0.36 -33.48
N GLY A 379 10.87 1.10 -32.61
CA GLY A 379 10.24 2.37 -33.01
C GLY A 379 11.25 3.49 -33.30
N GLN A 380 10.97 4.34 -34.30
CA GLN A 380 11.75 5.56 -34.56
C GLN A 380 11.49 6.59 -33.46
N PHE A 381 12.57 7.12 -32.88
CA PHE A 381 12.49 8.20 -31.90
C PHE A 381 12.80 9.55 -32.55
N PHE A 382 12.10 10.60 -32.12
CA PHE A 382 12.28 11.96 -32.64
C PHE A 382 12.79 12.90 -31.54
N THR A 383 13.75 13.77 -31.84
CA THR A 383 14.13 14.87 -30.95
C THR A 383 13.01 15.91 -30.88
N ILE A 384 13.10 16.82 -29.90
CA ILE A 384 12.19 18.00 -29.82
C ILE A 384 12.26 18.90 -31.07
N GLU A 385 13.36 18.81 -31.83
CA GLU A 385 13.55 19.51 -33.11
C GLU A 385 13.00 18.71 -34.32
N GLY A 386 12.39 17.54 -34.09
CA GLY A 386 11.83 16.69 -35.15
C GLY A 386 12.85 15.80 -35.89
N LYS A 387 14.09 15.69 -35.39
CA LYS A 387 15.12 14.84 -36.02
C LYS A 387 15.02 13.40 -35.53
N VAL A 388 15.22 12.43 -36.42
CA VAL A 388 15.22 11.00 -36.05
C VAL A 388 16.49 10.65 -35.27
N ASP A 389 16.33 9.93 -34.16
CA ASP A 389 17.42 9.43 -33.32
C ASP A 389 17.32 7.90 -33.20
N GLU A 390 17.96 7.21 -34.15
CA GLU A 390 17.91 5.74 -34.27
C GLU A 390 18.70 5.03 -33.14
N ALA A 391 19.67 5.72 -32.52
CA ALA A 391 20.52 5.15 -31.47
C ALA A 391 19.77 4.90 -30.16
N VAL A 392 18.63 5.57 -29.94
CA VAL A 392 17.81 5.44 -28.72
C VAL A 392 17.20 4.05 -28.60
N GLY A 393 16.79 3.44 -29.72
CA GLY A 393 16.27 2.08 -29.74
C GLY A 393 17.27 1.06 -29.19
N ASP A 394 18.53 1.18 -29.63
CA ASP A 394 19.64 0.32 -29.17
C ASP A 394 20.03 0.57 -27.71
N LEU A 395 20.04 1.85 -27.28
CA LEU A 395 20.34 2.23 -25.90
C LEU A 395 19.31 1.73 -24.88
N LEU A 396 18.05 1.56 -25.30
CA LEU A 396 16.99 1.02 -24.45
C LEU A 396 17.06 -0.51 -24.28
N LEU A 397 17.79 -1.23 -25.14
CA LEU A 397 17.89 -2.70 -25.14
C LEU A 397 19.11 -3.24 -24.36
N ARG A 398 20.16 -2.44 -24.15
CA ARG A 398 21.39 -2.90 -23.46
C ARG A 398 21.20 -2.94 -21.93
N LYS A 399 21.31 -4.15 -21.36
CA LYS A 399 21.07 -4.45 -19.92
C LYS A 399 22.08 -3.82 -18.95
N GLU A 400 23.30 -3.56 -19.39
CA GLU A 400 24.44 -3.28 -18.50
C GLU A 400 24.74 -1.78 -18.34
N THR A 401 24.17 -0.95 -19.21
CA THR A 401 24.30 0.51 -19.19
C THR A 401 23.00 1.11 -19.70
N MET A 402 21.93 1.08 -18.88
CA MET A 402 20.68 1.79 -19.20
C MET A 402 20.92 3.31 -19.16
N VAL A 403 21.34 3.88 -20.29
CA VAL A 403 21.55 5.33 -20.45
C VAL A 403 20.24 6.06 -20.77
N ALA A 404 19.20 5.33 -21.21
CA ALA A 404 17.90 5.91 -21.53
C ALA A 404 16.74 5.29 -20.71
N THR A 405 15.83 6.14 -20.22
CA THR A 405 14.65 5.76 -19.42
C THR A 405 13.37 6.15 -20.15
N ARG A 406 12.42 5.21 -20.32
CA ARG A 406 11.08 5.50 -20.88
C ARG A 406 10.34 6.56 -20.04
N VAL A 407 9.71 7.52 -20.69
CA VAL A 407 8.84 8.56 -20.11
C VAL A 407 7.52 8.60 -20.88
N CYS A 408 6.56 9.43 -20.47
CA CYS A 408 5.29 9.55 -21.20
C CYS A 408 5.55 10.06 -22.62
N GLY A 409 4.97 9.41 -23.63
CA GLY A 409 5.15 9.75 -25.05
C GLY A 409 6.54 9.49 -25.63
N GLY A 410 7.49 8.86 -24.91
CA GLY A 410 8.86 8.81 -25.39
C GLY A 410 9.90 8.17 -24.47
N ALA A 411 11.15 8.59 -24.65
CA ALA A 411 12.31 8.20 -23.86
C ALA A 411 13.14 9.43 -23.45
N CYS A 412 13.79 9.33 -22.29
CA CYS A 412 14.76 10.29 -21.79
C CYS A 412 16.15 9.70 -21.93
N THR A 413 17.07 10.39 -22.61
CA THR A 413 18.47 9.95 -22.80
C THR A 413 19.44 10.51 -21.77
N LEU A 414 18.94 11.08 -20.68
CA LEU A 414 19.77 11.57 -19.58
C LEU A 414 20.51 10.37 -18.94
N PRO A 415 21.86 10.41 -18.82
CA PRO A 415 22.64 9.28 -18.33
C PRO A 415 22.12 8.73 -16.99
N GLY A 416 22.03 7.41 -16.86
CA GLY A 416 21.40 6.74 -15.71
C GLY A 416 21.96 7.12 -14.32
N GLN A 417 23.22 7.56 -14.24
CA GLN A 417 23.85 8.06 -13.00
C GLN A 417 23.26 9.42 -12.53
N LEU A 418 22.61 10.16 -13.44
CA LEU A 418 21.88 11.41 -13.20
C LEU A 418 20.36 11.25 -13.44
N GLY A 419 19.94 10.17 -14.11
CA GLY A 419 18.59 9.97 -14.64
C GLY A 419 17.62 9.18 -13.76
N GLU A 420 18.05 8.73 -12.57
CA GLU A 420 17.11 8.09 -11.61
C GLU A 420 16.08 9.09 -11.08
N TRP A 421 16.40 10.38 -11.05
CA TRP A 421 15.52 11.46 -10.61
C TRP A 421 15.74 12.72 -11.46
N CYS A 422 14.72 13.13 -12.22
CA CYS A 422 14.69 14.47 -12.84
C CYS A 422 13.95 15.43 -11.91
N GLU A 423 14.59 16.53 -11.52
CA GLU A 423 13.98 17.59 -10.70
C GLU A 423 12.95 18.44 -11.48
N HIS A 424 12.96 18.34 -12.81
CA HIS A 424 12.08 19.10 -13.70
C HIS A 424 10.84 18.29 -14.08
N ALA A 425 9.85 18.24 -13.18
CA ALA A 425 8.53 17.69 -13.49
C ALA A 425 7.87 18.47 -14.64
N HIS A 426 7.21 17.75 -15.56
CA HIS A 426 6.45 18.32 -16.71
C HIS A 426 7.25 19.13 -17.73
N ALA A 427 8.58 19.08 -17.74
CA ALA A 427 9.42 19.81 -18.69
C ALA A 427 9.84 18.99 -19.93
N CYS A 428 9.31 17.77 -20.12
CA CYS A 428 9.81 16.86 -21.15
C CYS A 428 9.68 17.41 -22.58
N LEU A 429 8.57 18.08 -22.89
CA LEU A 429 8.31 18.65 -24.23
C LEU A 429 9.22 19.83 -24.60
N THR A 430 10.01 20.34 -23.66
CA THR A 430 11.04 21.37 -23.89
C THR A 430 12.43 20.90 -23.49
N CYS A 431 12.58 19.64 -23.10
CA CYS A 431 13.83 19.08 -22.62
C CYS A 431 14.66 18.49 -23.77
N ARG A 432 15.93 18.91 -23.88
CA ARG A 432 16.87 18.39 -24.89
C ARG A 432 17.14 16.88 -24.82
N PHE A 433 16.92 16.26 -23.66
CA PHE A 433 17.12 14.82 -23.44
C PHE A 433 15.88 13.99 -23.80
N PHE A 434 14.75 14.62 -24.07
CA PHE A 434 13.53 13.93 -24.47
C PHE A 434 13.59 13.48 -25.93
N ARG A 435 13.00 12.31 -26.17
CA ARG A 435 12.90 11.64 -27.46
C ARG A 435 11.48 11.10 -27.63
N ALA A 436 10.71 11.71 -28.50
CA ALA A 436 9.34 11.32 -28.81
C ALA A 436 9.27 9.95 -29.47
N ASP A 437 8.34 9.10 -29.05
CA ASP A 437 8.05 7.80 -29.65
C ASP A 437 7.13 8.01 -30.86
N GLY A 438 7.54 7.54 -32.05
CA GLY A 438 6.74 7.67 -33.27
C GLY A 438 5.37 6.98 -33.22
N ASP A 439 5.20 6.00 -32.33
CA ASP A 439 3.94 5.27 -32.15
C ASP A 439 2.91 6.03 -31.28
N ASP A 440 3.33 7.05 -30.53
CA ASP A 440 2.50 7.74 -29.53
C ASP A 440 1.88 9.04 -30.08
N LEU A 441 1.52 9.06 -31.37
CA LEU A 441 0.96 10.24 -32.07
C LEU A 441 -0.29 10.80 -31.39
N GLU A 442 -1.20 9.93 -30.94
CA GLU A 442 -2.44 10.34 -30.29
C GLU A 442 -2.20 10.99 -28.92
N HIS A 443 -1.16 10.54 -28.21
CA HIS A 443 -0.74 11.20 -26.97
C HIS A 443 -0.26 12.63 -27.25
N PHE A 444 0.56 12.86 -28.28
CA PHE A 444 1.00 14.20 -28.64
C PHE A 444 -0.14 15.12 -29.10
N ARG A 445 -1.15 14.58 -29.81
CA ARG A 445 -2.35 15.35 -30.17
C ARG A 445 -3.15 15.78 -28.94
N CYS A 446 -3.30 14.89 -27.97
CA CYS A 446 -3.97 15.18 -26.71
C CYS A 446 -3.20 16.25 -25.89
N GLU A 447 -1.89 16.10 -25.75
CA GLU A 447 -1.02 17.08 -25.08
C GLU A 447 -1.07 18.45 -25.77
N ARG A 448 -1.02 18.48 -27.11
CA ARG A 448 -1.16 19.72 -27.90
C ARG A 448 -2.49 20.42 -27.61
N ALA A 449 -3.60 19.69 -27.62
CA ALA A 449 -4.91 20.27 -27.32
C ALA A 449 -4.94 20.88 -25.91
N GLY A 450 -4.39 20.18 -24.92
CA GLY A 450 -4.25 20.70 -23.56
C GLY A 450 -3.38 21.96 -23.47
N LEU A 451 -2.26 22.00 -24.20
CA LEU A 451 -1.36 23.15 -24.26
C LEU A 451 -2.03 24.39 -24.86
N TYR A 452 -2.83 24.24 -25.92
CA TYR A 452 -3.57 25.38 -26.51
C TYR A 452 -4.58 25.97 -25.52
N VAL A 453 -5.35 25.12 -24.83
CA VAL A 453 -6.29 25.56 -23.78
C VAL A 453 -5.54 26.28 -22.65
N ALA A 454 -4.38 25.76 -22.23
CA ALA A 454 -3.56 26.38 -21.19
C ALA A 454 -2.98 27.74 -21.64
N ILE A 455 -2.56 27.87 -22.90
CA ILE A 455 -2.07 29.12 -23.48
C ILE A 455 -3.18 30.18 -23.46
N GLU A 456 -4.38 29.86 -23.94
CA GLU A 456 -5.52 30.78 -23.93
C GLU A 456 -5.85 31.28 -22.51
N GLY A 457 -5.86 30.36 -21.53
CA GLY A 457 -6.08 30.69 -20.12
C GLY A 457 -5.00 31.62 -19.56
N LEU A 458 -3.73 31.33 -19.84
CA LEU A 458 -2.59 32.14 -19.37
C LEU A 458 -2.55 33.53 -20.04
N GLU A 459 -2.97 33.65 -21.31
CA GLU A 459 -3.08 34.95 -21.98
C GLU A 459 -4.15 35.83 -21.33
N GLN A 460 -5.30 35.25 -21.00
CA GLN A 460 -6.34 35.98 -20.29
C GLN A 460 -5.91 36.35 -18.87
N GLU A 461 -5.24 35.44 -18.16
CA GLU A 461 -4.74 35.67 -16.81
C GLU A 461 -3.66 36.76 -16.78
N ALA A 462 -2.75 36.77 -17.76
CA ALA A 462 -1.73 37.81 -17.89
C ALA A 462 -2.37 39.19 -18.11
N ARG A 463 -3.35 39.30 -19.01
CA ARG A 463 -4.11 40.54 -19.24
C ARG A 463 -4.80 41.03 -17.96
N ASN A 464 -5.45 40.14 -17.23
CA ASN A 464 -6.14 40.49 -16.00
C ASN A 464 -5.17 41.02 -14.92
N TYR A 465 -3.97 40.45 -14.80
CA TYR A 465 -2.96 40.94 -13.85
C TYR A 465 -2.36 42.28 -14.27
N GLU A 466 -2.19 42.53 -15.57
CA GLU A 466 -1.74 43.82 -16.10
C GLU A 466 -2.78 44.92 -15.84
N GLU A 467 -4.05 44.65 -16.16
CA GLU A 467 -5.17 45.56 -15.91
C GLU A 467 -5.36 45.82 -14.41
N GLY A 468 -5.09 44.82 -13.57
CA GLY A 468 -5.13 44.91 -12.11
C GLY A 468 -3.89 45.53 -11.47
N GLY A 469 -2.88 45.99 -12.24
CA GLY A 469 -1.66 46.61 -11.74
C GLY A 469 -0.69 45.66 -11.01
N GLN A 470 -0.86 44.34 -11.16
CA GLN A 470 -0.06 43.31 -10.50
C GLN A 470 1.14 42.88 -11.36
N THR A 471 2.07 43.80 -11.59
CA THR A 471 3.21 43.66 -12.51
C THR A 471 4.05 42.40 -12.29
N ARG A 472 4.37 42.06 -11.04
CA ARG A 472 5.15 40.85 -10.72
C ARG A 472 4.41 39.55 -11.08
N MET A 473 3.09 39.53 -10.93
CA MET A 473 2.28 38.35 -11.26
C MET A 473 2.14 38.22 -12.78
N ALA A 474 1.92 39.33 -13.49
CA ALA A 474 1.96 39.37 -14.95
C ALA A 474 3.30 38.83 -15.50
N ASP A 475 4.44 39.26 -14.96
CA ASP A 475 5.77 38.78 -15.38
C ASP A 475 5.96 37.26 -15.17
N ILE A 476 5.45 36.71 -14.07
CA ILE A 476 5.51 35.26 -13.80
C ILE A 476 4.61 34.52 -14.79
N THR A 477 3.40 35.03 -15.03
CA THR A 477 2.44 34.45 -15.97
C THR A 477 2.97 34.48 -17.41
N HIS A 478 3.64 35.56 -17.83
CA HIS A 478 4.30 35.65 -19.14
C HIS A 478 5.41 34.61 -19.31
N LYS A 479 6.22 34.37 -18.27
CA LYS A 479 7.24 33.30 -18.32
C LYS A 479 6.63 31.90 -18.44
N ARG A 480 5.47 31.67 -17.80
CA ARG A 480 4.72 30.41 -17.94
C ARG A 480 4.09 30.29 -19.32
N LEU A 481 3.50 31.37 -19.83
CA LEU A 481 2.93 31.45 -21.16
C LEU A 481 3.97 31.12 -22.22
N GLN A 482 5.15 31.73 -22.15
CA GLN A 482 6.24 31.47 -23.10
C GLN A 482 6.66 29.99 -23.08
N ARG A 483 6.82 29.39 -21.89
CA ARG A 483 7.16 27.96 -21.77
C ARG A 483 6.10 27.04 -22.40
N ASN A 484 4.82 27.38 -22.25
CA ASN A 484 3.73 26.60 -22.86
C ASN A 484 3.71 26.79 -24.40
N LYS A 485 3.99 28.01 -24.89
CA LYS A 485 4.18 28.27 -26.33
C LYS A 485 5.33 27.47 -26.92
N ASP A 486 6.47 27.41 -26.22
CA ASP A 486 7.63 26.61 -26.63
C ASP A 486 7.29 25.11 -26.66
N ALA A 487 6.57 24.61 -25.64
CA ALA A 487 6.11 23.23 -25.59
C ALA A 487 5.13 22.90 -26.73
N ALA A 488 4.19 23.79 -27.02
CA ALA A 488 3.23 23.63 -28.12
C ALA A 488 3.97 23.56 -29.48
N HIS A 489 4.91 24.47 -29.70
CA HIS A 489 5.74 24.49 -30.92
C HIS A 489 6.54 23.19 -31.11
N ASN A 490 7.19 22.69 -30.05
CA ASN A 490 7.95 21.44 -30.11
C ASN A 490 7.02 20.25 -30.35
N THR A 491 5.83 20.24 -29.73
CA THR A 491 4.84 19.17 -29.92
C THR A 491 4.30 19.16 -31.36
N ASP A 492 4.02 20.33 -31.94
CA ASP A 492 3.63 20.44 -33.36
C ASP A 492 4.75 19.99 -34.29
N THR A 493 6.00 20.32 -33.97
CA THR A 493 7.17 19.84 -34.72
C THR A 493 7.28 18.32 -34.67
N ILE A 494 7.12 17.71 -33.49
CA ILE A 494 7.11 16.25 -33.31
C ILE A 494 5.98 15.60 -34.12
N ILE A 495 4.75 16.09 -34.00
CA ILE A 495 3.59 15.58 -34.73
C ILE A 495 3.84 15.62 -36.23
N ARG A 496 4.27 16.78 -36.75
CA ARG A 496 4.59 16.95 -38.17
C ARG A 496 5.68 15.98 -38.62
N SER A 497 6.75 15.83 -37.84
CA SER A 497 7.85 14.92 -38.16
C SER A 497 7.46 13.44 -38.16
N ILE A 498 6.53 13.03 -37.29
CA ILE A 498 5.96 11.68 -37.27
C ILE A 498 5.05 11.47 -38.49
N GLU A 499 4.20 12.45 -38.81
CA GLU A 499 3.26 12.37 -39.94
C GLU A 499 3.97 12.40 -41.31
N GLU A 500 5.02 13.21 -41.48
CA GLU A 500 5.79 13.33 -42.72
C GLU A 500 6.61 12.08 -43.07
N ARG A 501 7.07 11.31 -42.06
CA ARG A 501 7.96 10.15 -42.28
C ARG A 501 7.26 8.80 -42.29
N GLY A 502 5.94 8.77 -42.03
CA GLY A 502 5.12 7.57 -41.99
C GLY A 502 5.43 6.64 -40.82
N LEU A 503 4.41 6.02 -40.25
CA LEU A 503 4.58 4.93 -39.27
C LEU A 503 5.40 3.80 -39.90
N TYR A 504 6.55 3.50 -39.30
CA TYR A 504 7.47 2.46 -39.75
C TYR A 504 6.76 1.10 -39.93
N LYS A 505 6.74 0.59 -41.17
CA LYS A 505 6.37 -0.80 -41.50
C LYS A 505 7.61 -1.68 -41.71
N GLY A 506 8.62 -1.58 -40.86
CA GLY A 506 9.75 -2.51 -40.98
C GLY A 506 9.50 -3.82 -40.23
N GLU A 507 10.15 -4.87 -40.74
CA GLU A 507 10.08 -6.20 -40.17
C GLU A 507 10.49 -6.17 -38.70
N LYS A 508 9.59 -6.66 -37.83
CA LYS A 508 9.90 -6.92 -36.42
C LYS A 508 11.16 -7.76 -36.35
N GLN A 509 12.30 -7.17 -35.95
CA GLN A 509 13.41 -7.97 -35.47
C GLN A 509 12.95 -8.69 -34.21
N ARG A 510 12.57 -9.95 -34.37
CA ARG A 510 12.31 -10.85 -33.24
C ARG A 510 13.61 -10.96 -32.46
N TYR A 511 13.58 -10.52 -31.21
CA TYR A 511 14.62 -10.77 -30.22
C TYR A 511 15.00 -12.26 -30.25
N ARG A 512 16.23 -12.58 -30.67
CA ARG A 512 16.79 -13.92 -30.51
C ARG A 512 17.28 -14.04 -29.05
N PRO A 513 16.77 -15.00 -28.26
CA PRO A 513 17.27 -15.25 -26.92
C PRO A 513 18.78 -15.49 -26.93
N ALA A 514 19.48 -15.03 -25.89
CA ALA A 514 20.93 -15.17 -25.77
C ALA A 514 21.44 -16.62 -25.91
N ALA A 515 20.60 -17.62 -25.61
CA ALA A 515 20.93 -19.04 -25.76
C ALA A 515 21.17 -19.47 -27.22
N ALA A 516 20.64 -18.76 -28.22
CA ALA A 516 20.82 -19.10 -29.64
C ALA A 516 22.10 -18.51 -30.27
N ARG A 517 22.97 -17.86 -29.47
CA ARG A 517 24.27 -17.34 -29.94
C ARG A 517 25.44 -18.29 -29.70
N GLU A 518 25.26 -19.35 -28.91
CA GLU A 518 26.33 -20.33 -28.65
C GLU A 518 26.42 -21.43 -29.74
N GLU A 519 25.36 -21.66 -30.52
CA GLU A 519 25.35 -22.71 -31.58
C GLU A 519 25.74 -22.20 -32.98
N ALA A 520 26.18 -20.95 -33.10
CA ALA A 520 26.57 -20.37 -34.39
C ALA A 520 27.96 -19.72 -34.30
N LEU A 521 28.96 -20.53 -34.00
CA LEU A 521 30.36 -20.29 -34.35
C LEU A 521 30.90 -21.59 -34.97
N PRO A 522 31.47 -21.56 -36.19
CA PRO A 522 32.26 -22.69 -36.69
C PRO A 522 33.53 -22.89 -35.86
#